data_AF-J6HV75-F1
#
_entry.id   AF-J6HV75-F1
#
_cell.length_a   1.000
_cell.length_b   1.000
_cell.length_c   1.000
_cell.angle_alpha   90.00
_cell.angle_beta   90.00
_cell.angle_gamma   90.00
#
_symmetry.space_group_name_H-M   'P 1'
#
loop_
_entity.id
_entity.type
_entity.pdbx_description
1 polymer ?
#
loop_
_entity_poly.entity_id
_entity_poly.type
_entity_poly.pdbx_seq_one_letter_code
_entity_poly.pdbx_strand_id
1 'polypeptide(L)'
;MSFVYITEEGAYVQKRGGNFVIGRNRECIMEIPEEVLEGLTLIDRVQVSSQAMVELLRLGIPVTWLSRTGAFFGRLESTRHVHVFRQEQQILLKGSSFYLALGRKAIAAKVYFRALGRLVPEESGMRGDGVCRC
;
A
#
# COMPACT_ATOMS: atom_id res chain seq x y z
N MET A 1 -8.64 7.16 -7.80
CA MET A 1 -7.55 6.77 -6.89
C MET A 1 -7.98 5.59 -6.06
N SER A 2 -7.53 4.38 -6.39
CA SER A 2 -7.90 3.17 -5.63
C SER A 2 -6.69 2.30 -5.30
N PHE A 3 -6.54 2.02 -4.00
CA PHE A 3 -5.62 1.01 -3.48
C PHE A 3 -6.45 -0.21 -3.11
N VAL A 4 -6.09 -1.36 -3.67
CA VAL A 4 -6.83 -2.59 -3.46
C VAL A 4 -6.07 -3.52 -2.52
N TYR A 5 -6.80 -4.05 -1.56
CA TYR A 5 -6.31 -5.02 -0.57
C TYR A 5 -7.01 -6.34 -0.83
N ILE A 6 -6.24 -7.38 -1.12
CA ILE A 6 -6.75 -8.75 -1.29
C ILE A 6 -6.34 -9.53 -0.05
N THR A 7 -7.34 -9.90 0.74
CA THR A 7 -7.14 -10.53 2.06
C THR A 7 -7.52 -12.00 2.08
N GLU A 8 -8.19 -12.45 1.03
CA GLU A 8 -8.77 -13.77 0.89
C GLU A 8 -7.69 -14.78 0.51
N GLU A 9 -7.52 -15.80 1.35
CA GLU A 9 -6.61 -16.89 1.06
C GLU A 9 -7.05 -17.67 -0.20
N GLY A 10 -6.08 -18.05 -1.03
CA GLY A 10 -6.34 -18.77 -2.27
C GLY A 10 -6.94 -17.90 -3.38
N ALA A 11 -7.05 -16.58 -3.17
CA ALA A 11 -7.35 -15.65 -4.23
C ALA A 11 -6.22 -15.62 -5.27
N TYR A 12 -6.59 -15.27 -6.49
CA TYR A 12 -5.66 -15.04 -7.57
C TYR A 12 -5.99 -13.74 -8.31
N VAL A 13 -4.96 -13.13 -8.89
CA VAL A 13 -5.05 -11.95 -9.73
C VAL A 13 -4.57 -12.29 -11.13
N GLN A 14 -5.39 -11.97 -12.13
CA GLN A 14 -5.11 -12.22 -13.54
C GLN A 14 -5.38 -10.97 -14.37
N LYS A 15 -4.68 -10.82 -15.50
CA LYS A 15 -4.97 -9.78 -16.48
C LYS A 15 -5.99 -10.30 -17.49
N ARG A 16 -7.00 -9.49 -17.81
CA ARG A 16 -7.98 -9.77 -18.87
C ARG A 16 -8.37 -8.46 -19.58
N GLY A 17 -7.91 -8.28 -20.81
CA GLY A 17 -8.17 -7.03 -21.55
C GLY A 17 -7.67 -5.82 -20.78
N GLY A 18 -8.52 -4.80 -20.59
CA GLY A 18 -8.26 -3.61 -19.77
C GLY A 18 -8.46 -3.78 -18.26
N ASN A 19 -8.83 -4.98 -17.79
CA ASN A 19 -9.14 -5.21 -16.37
C ASN A 19 -8.13 -6.15 -15.68
N PHE A 20 -8.00 -6.00 -14.37
CA PHE A 20 -7.46 -7.00 -13.45
C PHE A 20 -8.61 -7.77 -12.81
N VAL A 21 -8.59 -9.09 -12.97
CA VAL A 21 -9.63 -9.99 -12.46
C VAL A 21 -9.12 -10.65 -11.18
N ILE A 22 -9.91 -10.53 -10.12
CA ILE A 22 -9.68 -11.20 -8.84
C ILE A 22 -10.67 -12.35 -8.77
N GLY A 23 -10.14 -13.55 -8.57
CA GLY A 23 -10.95 -14.74 -8.46
C GLY A 23 -10.48 -15.67 -7.36
N ARG A 24 -11.32 -16.65 -7.05
CA ARG A 24 -11.05 -17.73 -6.11
C ARG A 24 -11.88 -18.94 -6.54
N ASN A 25 -11.35 -20.15 -6.36
CA ASN A 25 -12.09 -21.38 -6.70
C ASN A 25 -12.68 -21.40 -8.12
N ARG A 26 -12.00 -20.77 -9.09
CA ARG A 26 -12.42 -20.58 -10.50
C ARG A 26 -13.61 -19.64 -10.71
N GLU A 27 -14.05 -18.95 -9.67
CA GLU A 27 -15.08 -17.91 -9.75
C GLU A 27 -14.43 -16.53 -9.77
N CYS A 28 -14.99 -15.63 -10.60
CA CYS A 28 -14.64 -14.22 -10.59
C CYS A 28 -15.37 -13.54 -9.44
N ILE A 29 -14.61 -12.91 -8.53
CA ILE A 29 -15.16 -12.15 -7.40
C ILE A 29 -15.29 -10.68 -7.78
N MET A 30 -14.29 -10.14 -8.48
CA MET A 30 -14.20 -8.73 -8.79
C MET A 30 -13.39 -8.51 -10.08
N GLU A 31 -13.76 -7.48 -10.83
CA GLU A 31 -12.94 -6.92 -11.90
C GLU A 31 -12.62 -5.46 -11.58
N ILE A 32 -11.36 -5.09 -11.76
CA ILE A 32 -10.86 -3.74 -11.53
C ILE A 32 -10.33 -3.20 -12.86
N PRO A 33 -10.87 -2.09 -13.39
CA PRO A 33 -10.29 -1.40 -14.53
C PRO A 33 -8.85 -0.95 -14.23
N GLU A 34 -7.93 -1.11 -15.17
CA GLU A 34 -6.52 -0.75 -14.94
C GLU A 34 -6.32 0.76 -14.73
N GLU A 35 -7.23 1.58 -15.27
CA GLU A 35 -7.16 3.04 -15.22
C GLU A 35 -7.42 3.59 -13.81
N VAL A 36 -8.07 2.83 -12.93
CA VAL A 36 -8.41 3.27 -11.57
C VAL A 36 -7.47 2.71 -10.51
N LEU A 37 -6.64 1.72 -10.85
CA LEU A 37 -5.79 0.99 -9.91
C LEU A 37 -4.46 1.73 -9.69
N GLU A 38 -4.16 2.07 -8.45
CA GLU A 38 -2.93 2.78 -8.08
C GLU A 38 -1.97 1.95 -7.24
N GLY A 39 -2.44 0.86 -6.64
CA GLY A 39 -1.60 -0.03 -5.87
C GLY A 39 -2.36 -1.26 -5.41
N LEU A 40 -1.62 -2.36 -5.25
CA LEU A 40 -2.16 -3.64 -4.84
C LEU A 40 -1.43 -4.14 -3.59
N THR A 41 -2.19 -4.51 -2.56
CA THR A 41 -1.65 -5.15 -1.34
C THR A 41 -2.25 -6.54 -1.21
N LEU A 42 -1.37 -7.53 -1.08
CA LEU A 42 -1.68 -8.95 -1.05
C LEU A 42 -1.38 -9.50 0.33
N ILE A 43 -2.36 -10.12 0.97
CA ILE A 43 -2.19 -10.73 2.29
C ILE A 43 -2.03 -12.24 2.14
N ASP A 44 -1.00 -12.79 2.80
CA ASP A 44 -0.68 -14.22 2.81
C ASP A 44 -0.45 -14.80 1.39
N ARG A 45 -1.30 -15.77 1.00
CA ARG A 45 -1.11 -16.63 -0.18
C ARG A 45 -2.03 -16.22 -1.33
N VAL A 46 -1.84 -15.01 -1.84
CA VAL A 46 -2.48 -14.57 -3.09
C VAL A 46 -1.53 -14.82 -4.27
N GLN A 47 -2.05 -15.49 -5.29
CA GLN A 47 -1.29 -15.73 -6.52
C GLN A 47 -1.50 -14.58 -7.50
N VAL A 48 -0.44 -14.12 -8.15
CA VAL A 48 -0.58 -13.16 -9.27
C VAL A 48 0.03 -13.79 -10.50
N SER A 49 -0.71 -13.80 -11.59
CA SER A 49 -0.18 -14.35 -12.84
C SER A 49 0.97 -13.50 -13.36
N SER A 50 1.94 -14.13 -14.03
CA SER A 50 3.09 -13.41 -14.60
C SER A 50 2.65 -12.29 -15.56
N GLN A 51 1.58 -12.52 -16.33
CA GLN A 51 1.01 -11.50 -17.22
C GLN A 51 0.48 -10.29 -16.43
N ALA A 52 -0.24 -10.52 -15.34
CA ALA A 52 -0.73 -9.44 -14.48
C ALA A 52 0.44 -8.65 -13.87
N MET A 53 1.50 -9.34 -13.42
CA MET A 53 2.68 -8.68 -12.86
C MET A 53 3.40 -7.78 -13.86
N VAL A 54 3.59 -8.25 -15.09
CA VAL A 54 4.23 -7.45 -16.15
C VAL A 54 3.40 -6.18 -16.43
N GLU A 55 2.08 -6.29 -16.49
CA GLU A 55 1.23 -5.14 -16.77
C GLU A 55 1.18 -4.16 -15.59
N LEU A 56 1.12 -4.64 -14.35
CA LEU A 56 1.23 -3.79 -13.16
C LEU A 56 2.54 -2.99 -13.16
N LEU A 57 3.66 -3.64 -13.48
CA LEU A 57 4.95 -2.96 -13.63
C LEU A 57 4.97 -1.95 -14.78
N ARG A 58 4.34 -2.27 -15.91
CA ARG A 58 4.26 -1.36 -17.07
C ARG A 58 3.48 -0.09 -16.73
N LEU A 59 2.38 -0.25 -15.99
CA LEU A 59 1.53 0.85 -15.52
C LEU A 59 2.14 1.62 -14.33
N GLY A 60 3.25 1.14 -13.77
CA GLY A 60 3.88 1.75 -12.60
C GLY A 60 3.13 1.47 -11.30
N ILE A 61 2.24 0.47 -11.29
CA ILE A 61 1.41 0.09 -10.14
C ILE A 61 2.22 -0.84 -9.24
N PRO A 62 2.49 -0.44 -7.98
CA PRO A 62 3.22 -1.26 -7.03
C PRO A 62 2.37 -2.39 -6.45
N VAL A 63 3.00 -3.53 -6.22
CA VAL A 63 2.39 -4.70 -5.55
C VAL A 63 3.14 -4.99 -4.27
N THR A 64 2.44 -5.07 -3.14
CA THR A 64 3.01 -5.29 -1.80
C THR A 64 2.50 -6.60 -1.21
N TRP A 65 3.36 -7.38 -0.57
CA TRP A 65 2.97 -8.59 0.16
C TRP A 65 3.16 -8.41 1.66
N LEU A 66 2.11 -8.74 2.41
CA LEU A 66 2.09 -8.74 3.86
C LEU A 66 1.59 -10.09 4.39
N SER A 67 1.99 -10.47 5.59
CA SER A 67 1.28 -11.51 6.35
C SER A 67 0.01 -10.95 6.99
N ARG A 68 -0.91 -11.83 7.37
CA ARG A 68 -2.07 -11.48 8.20
C ARG A 68 -1.70 -10.86 9.55
N THR A 69 -0.52 -11.20 10.06
CA THR A 69 0.04 -10.64 11.30
C THR A 69 0.77 -9.32 11.10
N GLY A 70 0.82 -8.79 9.87
CA GLY A 70 1.42 -7.50 9.55
C GLY A 70 2.91 -7.55 9.19
N ALA A 71 3.50 -8.73 9.01
CA ALA A 71 4.88 -8.85 8.54
C ALA A 71 4.98 -8.40 7.07
N PHE A 72 5.88 -7.46 6.78
CA PHE A 72 6.13 -6.98 5.42
C PHE A 72 7.14 -7.89 4.72
N PHE A 73 6.69 -8.63 3.70
CA PHE A 73 7.58 -9.52 2.95
C PHE A 73 8.33 -8.79 1.85
N GLY A 74 7.70 -7.82 1.22
CA GLY A 74 8.32 -7.06 0.15
C GLY A 74 7.33 -6.32 -0.72
N ARG A 75 7.89 -5.56 -1.64
CA ARG A 75 7.15 -4.81 -2.65
C ARG A 75 7.85 -4.94 -3.99
N LEU A 76 7.06 -5.17 -5.02
CA LEU A 76 7.47 -5.12 -6.41
C LEU A 76 6.98 -3.80 -6.99
N GLU A 77 7.90 -3.05 -7.59
CA GLU A 77 7.62 -1.78 -8.24
C GLU A 77 8.53 -1.59 -9.45
N SER A 78 8.08 -0.79 -10.40
CA SER A 78 8.83 -0.53 -11.62
C SER A 78 9.97 0.45 -11.36
N THR A 79 11.15 0.12 -11.85
CA THR A 79 12.35 0.97 -11.73
C THR A 79 12.28 2.25 -12.56
N ARG A 80 11.29 2.35 -13.47
CA ARG A 80 11.09 3.51 -14.34
C ARG A 80 10.42 4.70 -13.63
N HIS A 81 9.78 4.46 -12.48
CA HIS A 81 9.03 5.48 -11.74
C HIS A 81 9.80 5.99 -10.52
N VAL A 82 11.14 6.06 -10.63
CA VAL A 82 12.01 6.59 -9.57
C VAL A 82 12.33 8.06 -9.84
N HIS A 83 12.10 8.92 -8.85
CA HIS A 83 12.51 10.32 -8.92
C HIS A 83 14.01 10.48 -8.58
N VAL A 84 14.86 10.20 -9.56
CA VAL A 84 16.34 10.20 -9.41
C VAL A 84 16.86 11.55 -8.90
N PHE A 85 16.39 12.67 -9.44
CA PHE A 85 16.81 14.02 -8.98
C PHE A 85 16.47 14.29 -7.52
N ARG A 86 15.35 13.77 -7.02
CA ARG A 86 14.99 13.87 -5.60
C ARG A 86 15.95 13.04 -4.75
N GLN A 87 16.28 11.83 -5.19
CA GLN A 87 17.23 10.97 -4.47
C GLN A 87 18.62 11.60 -4.41
N GLU A 88 19.09 12.19 -5.52
CA GLU A 88 20.34 12.93 -5.57
C GLU A 88 20.35 14.10 -4.57
N GLN A 89 19.31 14.93 -4.57
CA GLN A 89 19.18 16.02 -3.59
C GLN A 89 19.18 15.50 -2.15
N GLN A 90 18.50 14.38 -1.86
CA GLN A 90 18.50 13.76 -0.54
C GLN A 90 19.89 13.30 -0.10
N ILE A 91 20.70 12.79 -1.04
CA ILE A 91 22.08 12.39 -0.79
C ILE A 91 22.94 13.62 -0.48
N LEU A 92 22.83 14.69 -1.26
CA LEU A 92 23.58 15.93 -1.05
C LEU A 92 23.28 16.60 0.30
N LEU A 93 22.04 16.45 0.79
CA LEU A 93 21.62 16.99 2.08
C LEU A 93 22.09 16.16 3.28
N LYS A 94 22.68 14.98 3.07
CA LYS A 94 23.21 14.14 4.15
C LYS A 94 24.33 14.87 4.89
N GLY A 95 24.23 14.94 6.22
CA GLY A 95 25.23 15.62 7.07
C GLY A 95 25.07 17.14 7.15
N SER A 96 24.18 17.74 6.38
CA SER A 96 23.85 19.17 6.49
C SER A 96 22.96 19.46 7.71
N SER A 97 22.82 20.74 8.07
CA SER A 97 21.91 21.20 9.13
C SER A 97 20.44 20.85 8.85
N PHE A 98 20.06 20.74 7.56
CA PHE A 98 18.72 20.31 7.14
C PHE A 98 18.39 18.91 7.67
N TYR A 99 19.34 17.96 7.64
CA TYR A 99 19.12 16.59 8.08
C TYR A 99 18.74 16.52 9.56
N LEU A 100 19.47 17.24 10.42
CA LEU A 100 19.17 17.32 11.85
C LEU A 100 17.83 18.03 12.12
N ALA A 101 17.56 19.13 11.39
CA ALA A 101 16.30 19.85 11.52
C ALA A 101 15.09 18.98 11.11
N LEU A 102 15.22 18.18 10.05
CA LEU A 102 14.21 17.23 9.61
C LEU A 102 13.95 16.16 10.66
N GLY A 103 15.01 15.57 11.23
CA GLY A 103 14.90 14.57 12.30
C GLY A 103 14.20 15.12 13.55
N ARG A 104 14.57 16.33 13.99
CA ARG A 104 13.91 17.01 15.12
C ARG A 104 12.43 17.24 14.86
N LYS A 105 12.06 17.70 13.66
CA LYS A 105 10.65 17.90 13.27
C LYS A 105 9.87 16.58 13.30
N ALA A 106 10.42 15.50 12.75
CA ALA A 106 9.77 14.20 12.74
C ALA A 106 9.51 13.66 14.17
N ILE A 107 10.49 13.79 15.07
CA ILE A 107 10.34 13.37 16.48
C ILE A 107 9.33 14.26 17.20
N ALA A 108 9.43 15.58 17.07
CA ALA A 108 8.51 16.53 17.69
C ALA A 108 7.06 16.26 17.26
N ALA A 109 6.82 16.02 15.97
CA ALA A 109 5.50 15.66 15.46
C ALA A 109 4.99 14.35 16.08
N LYS A 110 5.84 13.32 16.18
CA LYS A 110 5.45 12.03 16.78
C LYS A 110 5.10 12.15 18.27
N VAL A 111 5.83 12.97 19.02
CA VAL A 111 5.53 13.26 20.44
C VAL A 111 4.22 14.04 20.56
N TYR A 112 4.04 15.06 19.73
CA TYR A 112 2.84 15.90 19.70
C TYR A 112 1.58 15.07 19.42
N PHE A 113 1.57 14.27 18.36
CA PHE A 113 0.41 13.42 18.02
C PHE A 113 0.11 12.37 19.09
N ARG A 114 1.14 11.82 19.75
CA ARG A 114 0.95 10.89 20.87
C ARG A 114 0.34 11.57 22.09
N ALA A 115 0.74 12.81 22.40
CA ALA A 115 0.19 13.58 23.50
C ALA A 115 -1.27 13.98 23.23
N LEU A 116 -1.57 14.42 22.00
CA LEU A 116 -2.94 14.72 21.56
C LEU A 116 -3.87 13.52 21.60
N GLY A 117 -3.42 12.34 21.17
CA GLY A 117 -4.23 11.12 21.23
C GLY A 117 -4.65 10.73 22.65
N ARG A 118 -3.95 11.21 23.69
CA ARG A 118 -4.36 11.03 25.10
C ARG A 118 -5.38 12.06 25.59
N LEU A 119 -5.60 13.12 24.83
CA LEU A 119 -6.57 14.19 25.13
C LEU A 119 -7.90 13.98 24.37
N VAL A 120 -7.97 12.99 23.48
CA VAL A 120 -9.22 12.58 22.81
C VAL A 120 -9.90 11.50 23.66
N PRO A 121 -11.14 11.71 24.13
CA PRO A 121 -11.87 10.70 24.90
C PRO A 121 -12.19 9.45 24.04
N GLU A 122 -12.06 8.27 24.65
CA GLU A 122 -12.26 6.91 24.10
C GLU A 122 -13.71 6.58 23.67
N GLU A 123 -14.54 7.55 23.28
CA GLU A 123 -15.94 7.28 22.92
C GLU A 123 -16.19 6.97 21.44
N SER A 124 -15.13 6.78 20.64
CA SER A 124 -15.25 6.44 19.22
C SER A 124 -14.47 5.17 18.85
N GLY A 125 -14.65 4.11 19.63
CA GLY A 125 -14.23 2.75 19.26
C GLY A 125 -15.24 2.09 18.32
N MET A 126 -14.85 1.86 17.05
CA MET A 126 -15.57 0.91 16.18
C MET A 126 -15.53 -0.49 16.82
N ARG A 127 -16.69 -1.04 17.19
CA ARG A 127 -16.79 -2.49 17.42
C ARG A 127 -16.46 -3.20 16.11
N GLY A 128 -15.71 -4.30 16.20
CA GLY A 128 -15.22 -5.11 15.08
C GLY A 128 -16.29 -5.82 14.24
N ASP A 129 -17.50 -5.28 14.15
CA ASP A 129 -18.62 -5.85 13.39
C ASP A 129 -18.98 -5.01 12.15
N GLY A 130 -18.19 -3.98 11.82
CA GLY A 130 -18.30 -3.29 10.51
C GLY A 130 -19.62 -2.55 10.26
N VAL A 131 -20.45 -2.29 11.28
CA VAL A 131 -21.67 -1.50 11.14
C VAL A 131 -21.46 -0.13 11.78
N CYS A 132 -21.24 0.90 10.96
CA CYS A 132 -21.45 2.29 11.36
C CYS A 132 -22.96 2.50 11.59
N ARG A 133 -23.37 2.82 12.81
CA ARG A 133 -24.70 3.39 13.06
C ARG A 133 -24.63 4.89 12.83
N CYS A 134 -25.47 5.39 11.91
CA CYS A 134 -25.84 6.80 11.82
C CYS A 134 -26.66 7.22 13.04
#